data_AF-A0A8T7DEG2-F1
#
_entry.id   AF-A0A8T7DEG2-F1
#
_cell.length_a   1.000
_cell.length_b   1.000
_cell.length_c   1.000
_cell.angle_alpha   90.00
_cell.angle_beta   90.00
_cell.angle_gamma   90.00
#
_symmetry.space_group_name_H-M   'P 1'
#
loop_
_entity.id
_entity.type
_entity.pdbx_description
1 polymer ?
#
loop_
_entity_poly.entity_id
_entity_poly.type
_entity_poly.pdbx_seq_one_letter_code
_entity_poly.pdbx_strand_id
1 'polypeptide(L)'
;MILQALHDLYGRLADDDEYQIAPAGYSTQNISFQVILKPDGRLQQIADIRDLDDGKKLRPRQVLVPGQAKPSGSGLNPCFLWDNALYILGFTQDEAKRKRALPAFEAFRDRHLGLEAGIDDEGFSAVCR
;
A
#
# COMPACT_ATOMS: atom_id res chain seq x y z
N MET A 1 0.71 35.35 6.83
CA MET A 1 1.50 34.60 5.83
C MET A 1 0.82 33.25 5.61
N ILE A 2 0.48 32.88 4.37
CA ILE A 2 -0.39 31.71 4.11
C ILE A 2 0.25 30.38 4.54
N LEU A 3 1.58 30.24 4.41
CA LEU A 3 2.28 29.00 4.75
C LEU A 3 2.29 28.72 6.26
N GLN A 4 2.46 29.73 7.10
CA GLN A 4 2.37 29.57 8.57
C GLN A 4 0.96 29.22 9.00
N ALA A 5 -0.06 29.89 8.45
CA ALA A 5 -1.45 29.56 8.74
C ALA A 5 -1.81 28.11 8.36
N LEU A 6 -1.26 27.61 7.24
CA LEU A 6 -1.43 26.20 6.84
C LEU A 6 -0.68 25.23 7.75
N HIS A 7 0.51 25.59 8.21
CA HIS A 7 1.28 24.79 9.18
C HIS A 7 0.56 24.68 10.53
N ASP A 8 0.09 25.81 11.05
CA ASP A 8 -0.67 25.86 12.32
C ASP A 8 -1.98 25.09 12.21
N LEU A 9 -2.67 25.18 11.05
CA LEU A 9 -3.87 24.38 10.78
C LEU A 9 -3.55 22.89 10.76
N TYR A 10 -2.47 22.46 10.10
CA TYR A 10 -2.06 21.06 10.09
C TYR A 10 -1.84 20.54 11.52
N GLY A 11 -1.12 21.29 12.37
CA GLY A 11 -0.90 20.91 13.77
C GLY A 11 -2.21 20.70 14.52
N ARG A 12 -3.15 21.65 14.41
CA ARG A 12 -4.47 21.54 15.05
C ARG A 12 -5.28 20.33 14.60
N LEU A 13 -5.22 19.98 13.31
CA LEU A 13 -5.94 18.84 12.77
C LEU A 13 -5.22 17.51 13.08
N ALA A 14 -3.90 17.53 13.22
CA ALA A 14 -3.12 16.34 13.58
C ALA A 14 -3.28 15.97 15.06
N ASP A 15 -3.52 16.96 15.92
CA ASP A 15 -3.78 16.76 17.36
C ASP A 15 -5.24 16.35 17.65
N ASP A 16 -6.12 16.36 16.64
CA ASP A 16 -7.52 16.02 16.76
C ASP A 16 -7.80 14.65 16.11
N ASP A 17 -8.07 13.67 16.97
CA ASP A 17 -8.35 12.27 16.57
C ASP A 17 -9.52 12.14 15.60
N GLU A 18 -10.44 13.12 15.54
CA GLU A 18 -11.56 13.12 14.60
C GLU A 18 -11.08 13.16 13.13
N TYR A 19 -9.98 13.87 12.86
CA TYR A 19 -9.50 14.07 11.49
C TYR A 19 -8.61 12.95 10.97
N GLN A 20 -8.13 12.04 11.84
CA GLN A 20 -7.36 10.85 11.48
C GLN A 20 -6.23 11.11 10.47
N ILE A 21 -5.47 12.21 10.69
CA ILE A 21 -4.39 12.59 9.78
C ILE A 21 -3.26 11.55 9.85
N ALA A 22 -2.89 11.02 8.68
CA ALA A 22 -1.78 10.08 8.59
C ALA A 22 -0.46 10.75 9.02
N PRO A 23 0.34 10.11 9.88
CA PRO A 23 1.65 10.63 10.27
C PRO A 23 2.60 10.69 9.08
N ALA A 24 3.65 11.52 9.21
CA ALA A 24 4.66 11.66 8.17
C ALA A 24 5.27 10.30 7.78
N GLY A 25 5.35 10.04 6.48
CA GLY A 25 5.83 8.77 5.95
C GLY A 25 4.77 7.67 5.83
N TYR A 26 3.52 7.94 6.21
CA TYR A 26 2.38 7.04 6.04
C TYR A 26 1.28 7.69 5.20
N SER A 27 0.35 6.88 4.73
CA SER A 27 -0.87 7.34 4.08
C SER A 27 -2.04 6.40 4.35
N THR A 28 -3.25 6.95 4.39
CA THR A 28 -4.48 6.16 4.50
C THR A 28 -4.91 5.71 3.10
N GLN A 29 -5.04 4.41 2.90
CA GLN A 29 -5.41 3.81 1.62
C GLN A 29 -6.63 2.91 1.75
N ASN A 30 -7.39 2.77 0.65
CA ASN A 30 -8.54 1.90 0.55
C ASN A 30 -8.10 0.50 0.12
N ILE A 31 -8.05 -0.45 1.05
CA ILE A 31 -7.54 -1.82 0.83
C ILE A 31 -8.69 -2.82 0.89
N SER A 32 -8.78 -3.67 -0.13
CA SER A 32 -9.79 -4.73 -0.20
C SER A 32 -9.27 -6.08 0.32
N PHE A 33 -8.00 -6.39 0.05
CA PHE A 33 -7.42 -7.69 0.34
C PHE A 33 -6.05 -7.55 1.00
N GLN A 34 -5.72 -8.48 1.89
CA GLN A 34 -4.40 -8.62 2.50
C GLN A 34 -3.77 -9.94 2.08
N VAL A 35 -2.51 -9.89 1.66
CA VAL A 35 -1.69 -11.07 1.41
C VAL A 35 -0.99 -11.42 2.70
N ILE A 36 -1.37 -12.55 3.30
CA ILE A 36 -0.79 -13.06 4.55
C ILE A 36 0.29 -14.07 4.18
N LEU A 37 1.51 -13.80 4.61
CA LEU A 37 2.68 -14.63 4.38
C LEU A 37 3.09 -15.34 5.66
N LYS A 38 3.68 -16.52 5.52
CA LYS A 38 4.45 -17.16 6.58
C LYS A 38 5.82 -16.48 6.70
N PRO A 39 6.52 -16.63 7.84
CA PRO A 39 7.88 -16.08 7.99
C PRO A 39 8.87 -16.54 6.91
N ASP A 40 8.65 -17.70 6.29
CA ASP A 40 9.48 -18.22 5.19
C ASP A 40 9.08 -17.70 3.79
N GLY A 41 8.17 -16.71 3.72
CA GLY A 41 7.69 -16.10 2.48
C GLY A 41 6.59 -16.87 1.76
N ARG A 42 6.24 -18.09 2.21
CA ARG A 42 5.15 -18.83 1.58
C ARG A 42 3.80 -18.16 1.84
N LEU A 43 2.98 -18.07 0.79
CA LEU A 43 1.60 -17.61 0.90
C LEU A 43 0.82 -18.47 1.89
N GLN A 44 0.29 -17.85 2.94
CA GLN A 44 -0.63 -18.48 3.87
C GLN A 44 -2.08 -18.30 3.41
N GLN A 45 -2.48 -17.07 3.10
CA GLN A 45 -3.85 -16.72 2.78
C GLN A 45 -3.93 -15.38 2.04
N ILE A 46 -4.96 -15.20 1.21
CA ILE A 46 -5.41 -13.87 0.78
C ILE A 46 -6.71 -13.57 1.53
N ALA A 47 -6.66 -12.67 2.50
CA ALA A 47 -7.80 -12.31 3.34
C ALA A 47 -8.60 -11.16 2.70
N ASP A 48 -9.92 -11.31 2.61
CA ASP A 48 -10.82 -10.20 2.30
C ASP A 48 -11.04 -9.38 3.56
N ILE A 49 -10.66 -8.10 3.53
CA ILE A 49 -10.77 -7.20 4.67
C ILE A 49 -11.79 -6.08 4.44
N ARG A 50 -12.61 -6.20 3.39
CA ARG A 50 -13.66 -5.22 3.10
C ARG A 50 -14.72 -5.20 4.19
N ASP A 51 -15.23 -4.01 4.48
CA ASP A 51 -16.29 -3.78 5.45
C ASP A 51 -17.66 -3.74 4.74
N LEU A 52 -18.72 -4.15 5.44
CA LEU A 52 -20.09 -3.98 4.94
C LEU A 52 -20.56 -2.56 5.23
N ASP A 53 -20.98 -1.84 4.19
CA ASP A 53 -21.71 -0.58 4.37
C ASP A 53 -23.18 -0.82 4.79
N ASP A 54 -23.88 0.24 5.19
CA ASP A 54 -25.29 0.19 5.61
C ASP A 54 -26.22 -0.44 4.55
N GLY A 55 -25.81 -0.41 3.27
CA GLY A 55 -26.49 -1.02 2.14
C GLY A 55 -26.09 -2.49 1.88
N LYS A 56 -25.36 -3.12 2.81
CA LYS A 56 -24.80 -4.48 2.70
C LYS A 56 -23.84 -4.67 1.52
N LYS A 57 -23.23 -3.59 1.00
CA LYS A 57 -22.20 -3.69 -0.04
C LYS A 57 -20.82 -3.73 0.61
N LEU A 58 -19.95 -4.59 0.09
CA LEU A 58 -18.56 -4.66 0.52
C LEU A 58 -17.78 -3.46 0.01
N ARG A 59 -17.18 -2.69 0.93
CA ARG A 59 -16.33 -1.53 0.66
C ARG A 59 -14.89 -1.80 1.11
N PRO A 60 -13.88 -1.34 0.35
CA PRO A 60 -12.51 -1.37 0.84
C PRO A 60 -12.40 -0.69 2.21
N ARG A 61 -11.61 -1.28 3.10
CA ARG A 61 -11.33 -0.72 4.42
C ARG A 61 -10.26 0.37 4.28
N GLN A 62 -10.41 1.45 5.04
CA GLN A 62 -9.35 2.45 5.21
C GLN A 62 -8.28 1.88 6.13
N VAL A 63 -7.06 1.74 5.61
CA VAL A 63 -5.91 1.19 6.33
C VAL A 63 -4.76 2.20 6.26
N LEU A 64 -4.15 2.49 7.40
CA LEU A 64 -2.91 3.23 7.46
C LEU A 64 -1.76 2.35 6.98
N VAL A 65 -1.07 2.76 5.92
CA VAL A 65 0.02 2.00 5.31
C VAL A 65 1.28 2.87 5.18
N PRO A 66 2.47 2.26 5.22
CA PRO A 66 3.71 3.01 5.03
C PRO A 66 3.83 3.53 3.60
N GLY A 67 4.52 4.65 3.47
CA GLY A 67 4.71 5.37 2.22
C GLY A 67 3.62 6.39 1.91
N GLN A 68 3.91 7.18 0.89
CA GLN A 68 3.02 8.21 0.36
C GLN A 68 1.97 7.63 -0.60
N ALA A 69 1.01 8.47 -0.98
CA ALA A 69 0.06 8.16 -2.05
C ALA A 69 0.78 7.74 -3.34
N LYS A 70 0.09 6.92 -4.16
CA LYS A 70 0.67 6.33 -5.37
C LYS A 70 1.32 7.40 -6.27
N PRO A 71 2.61 7.27 -6.62
CA PRO A 71 3.28 8.27 -7.45
C PRO A 71 2.59 8.41 -8.81
N SER A 72 2.32 9.64 -9.22
CA SER A 72 1.74 9.94 -10.53
C SER A 72 2.73 9.64 -11.66
N GLY A 73 2.22 9.29 -12.85
CA GLY A 73 3.04 9.04 -14.04
C GLY A 73 2.68 7.74 -14.77
N SER A 74 3.12 7.64 -16.03
CA SER A 74 2.87 6.47 -16.89
C SER A 74 3.86 5.32 -16.68
N GLY A 75 4.97 5.56 -15.96
CA GLY A 75 6.02 4.60 -15.64
C GLY A 75 5.64 3.53 -14.61
N LEU A 76 6.58 2.64 -14.29
CA LEU A 76 6.42 1.61 -13.26
C LEU A 76 6.69 2.23 -11.89
N ASN A 77 5.62 2.45 -11.12
CA ASN A 77 5.65 3.14 -9.83
C ASN A 77 5.05 2.22 -8.76
N PRO A 78 5.79 1.19 -8.30
CA PRO A 78 5.32 0.30 -7.25
C PRO A 78 5.24 1.03 -5.91
N CYS A 79 4.11 0.86 -5.23
CA CYS A 79 3.95 1.29 -3.84
C CYS A 79 4.71 0.34 -2.88
N PHE A 80 4.87 0.73 -1.62
CA PHE A 80 5.64 -0.02 -0.62
C PHE A 80 4.72 -0.83 0.30
N LEU A 81 4.82 -2.16 0.26
CA LEU A 81 3.99 -3.12 1.00
C LEU A 81 2.48 -3.14 0.67
N TRP A 82 2.03 -2.31 -0.26
CA TRP A 82 0.67 -2.32 -0.80
C TRP A 82 0.72 -1.93 -2.28
N ASP A 83 -0.19 -2.44 -3.10
CA ASP A 83 -0.49 -2.02 -4.47
C ASP A 83 -1.68 -2.86 -4.98
N ASN A 84 -2.06 -2.72 -6.25
CA ASN A 84 -3.01 -3.60 -6.91
C ASN A 84 -2.38 -4.96 -7.28
N ALA A 85 -3.23 -5.91 -7.68
CA ALA A 85 -2.82 -7.26 -8.05
C ALA A 85 -1.85 -7.32 -9.24
N LEU A 86 -1.83 -6.29 -10.10
CA LEU A 86 -0.92 -6.22 -11.23
C LEU A 86 0.53 -6.01 -10.77
N TYR A 87 0.76 -5.21 -9.71
CA TYR A 87 2.09 -5.03 -9.13
C TYR A 87 2.43 -6.10 -8.10
N ILE A 88 1.51 -6.47 -7.18
CA ILE A 88 1.84 -7.44 -6.11
C ILE A 88 1.92 -8.88 -6.65
N LEU A 89 1.01 -9.27 -7.54
CA LEU A 89 0.86 -10.67 -7.97
C LEU A 89 1.23 -10.91 -9.44
N GLY A 90 1.65 -9.86 -10.16
CA GLY A 90 1.90 -9.94 -11.61
C GLY A 90 0.67 -10.38 -12.40
N PHE A 91 -0.53 -10.13 -11.87
CA PHE A 91 -1.78 -10.67 -12.41
C PHE A 91 -2.77 -9.58 -12.79
N THR A 92 -3.43 -9.77 -13.93
CA THR A 92 -4.57 -8.97 -14.35
C THR A 92 -5.49 -9.77 -15.25
N GLN A 93 -6.80 -9.54 -15.13
CA GLN A 93 -7.81 -10.09 -16.03
C GLN A 93 -7.93 -9.26 -17.33
N ASP A 94 -7.44 -8.01 -17.32
CA ASP A 94 -7.48 -7.10 -18.45
C ASP A 94 -6.40 -7.47 -19.48
N GLU A 95 -6.82 -8.01 -20.63
CA GLU A 95 -5.90 -8.45 -21.69
C GLU A 95 -4.98 -7.33 -22.19
N ALA A 96 -5.48 -6.08 -22.23
CA ALA A 96 -4.71 -4.93 -22.68
C ALA A 96 -3.53 -4.62 -21.71
N LYS A 97 -3.68 -4.98 -20.43
CA LYS A 97 -2.65 -4.78 -19.40
C LYS A 97 -1.76 -6.00 -19.18
N ARG A 98 -2.06 -7.16 -19.79
CA ARG A 98 -1.33 -8.43 -19.56
C ARG A 98 0.17 -8.30 -19.82
N LYS A 99 0.57 -7.57 -20.88
CA LYS A 99 1.99 -7.30 -21.19
C LYS A 99 2.71 -6.48 -20.12
N ARG A 100 1.98 -5.66 -19.36
CA ARG A 100 2.53 -4.80 -18.29
C ARG A 100 2.63 -5.52 -16.95
N ALA A 101 1.97 -6.66 -16.79
CA ALA A 101 1.85 -7.32 -15.50
C ALA A 101 3.20 -7.85 -14.97
N LEU A 102 3.97 -8.55 -15.82
CA LEU A 102 5.29 -9.04 -15.42
C LEU A 102 6.27 -7.89 -15.08
N PRO A 103 6.47 -6.86 -15.93
CA PRO A 103 7.35 -5.74 -15.58
C PRO A 103 6.93 -5.00 -14.31
N ALA A 104 5.63 -4.87 -14.06
CA ALA A 104 5.13 -4.23 -12.85
C ALA A 104 5.43 -5.05 -11.59
N PHE A 105 5.28 -6.37 -11.66
CA PHE A 105 5.68 -7.27 -10.59
C PHE A 105 7.18 -7.25 -10.33
N GLU A 106 7.99 -7.28 -11.39
CA GLU A 106 9.45 -7.17 -11.28
C GLU A 106 9.86 -5.86 -10.61
N ALA A 107 9.27 -4.73 -11.02
CA ALA A 107 9.54 -3.45 -10.36
C ALA A 107 9.13 -3.44 -8.88
N PHE A 108 8.00 -4.05 -8.53
CA PHE A 108 7.58 -4.20 -7.13
C PHE A 108 8.57 -5.06 -6.35
N ARG A 109 8.96 -6.22 -6.90
CA ARG A 109 9.94 -7.12 -6.31
C ARG A 109 11.30 -6.43 -6.09
N ASP A 110 11.85 -5.82 -7.13
CA ASP A 110 13.16 -5.18 -7.10
C ASP A 110 13.21 -4.03 -6.08
N ARG A 111 12.12 -3.27 -5.96
CA ARG A 111 11.98 -2.24 -4.92
C ARG A 111 12.10 -2.83 -3.52
N HIS A 112 11.44 -3.95 -3.23
CA HIS A 112 11.45 -4.55 -1.88
C HIS A 112 12.78 -5.24 -1.58
N LEU A 113 13.32 -6.02 -2.53
CA LEU A 113 14.64 -6.64 -2.41
C LEU A 113 15.74 -5.59 -2.17
N GLY A 114 15.69 -4.46 -2.87
CA GLY A 114 16.65 -3.37 -2.69
C GLY A 114 16.60 -2.69 -1.32
N LEU A 115 15.52 -2.90 -0.55
CA LEU A 115 15.33 -2.34 0.79
C LEU A 115 15.56 -3.37 1.91
N GLU A 116 15.64 -4.67 1.60
CA GLU A 116 15.70 -5.76 2.60
C GLU A 116 16.84 -5.56 3.60
N ALA A 117 18.06 -5.38 3.12
CA ALA A 117 19.23 -5.17 3.97
C ALA A 117 19.19 -3.85 4.77
N GLY A 118 18.46 -2.84 4.28
CA GLY A 118 18.34 -1.55 4.95
C GLY A 118 17.26 -1.53 6.04
N ILE A 119 16.23 -2.35 5.88
CA ILE A 119 15.15 -2.49 6.86
C ILE A 119 15.54 -3.49 7.96
N ASP A 120 16.23 -4.57 7.61
CA ASP A 120 16.76 -5.58 8.54
C ASP A 120 15.71 -6.07 9.57
N ASP A 121 14.54 -6.45 9.06
CA ASP A 121 13.41 -6.96 9.84
C ASP A 121 12.97 -8.32 9.31
N GLU A 122 12.71 -9.27 10.20
CA GLU A 122 12.29 -10.62 9.83
C GLU A 122 10.92 -10.64 9.14
N GLY A 123 10.00 -9.78 9.57
CA GLY A 123 8.67 -9.63 8.98
C GLY A 123 8.75 -9.06 7.57
N PHE A 124 9.59 -8.06 7.34
CA PHE A 124 9.86 -7.53 6.00
C PHE A 124 10.55 -8.55 5.10
N SER A 125 11.51 -9.31 5.64
CA SER A 125 12.23 -10.35 4.90
C SER A 125 11.28 -11.44 4.36
N ALA A 126 10.14 -11.68 5.00
CA ALA A 126 9.13 -12.60 4.46
C ALA A 126 8.55 -12.13 3.11
N VAL A 127 8.50 -10.82 2.85
CA VAL A 127 8.04 -10.25 1.57
C VAL A 127 9.08 -10.44 0.46
N CYS A 128 10.35 -10.62 0.84
CA CYS A 128 11.49 -10.70 -0.07
C CYS A 128 11.84 -12.14 -0.52
N ARG A 129 11.16 -13.14 0.05
CA ARG A 129 11.42 -14.58 -0.16
C ARG A 129 10.53 -15.22 -1.21
#